data_AF-A0ABD3ZSQ1-F1
#
_entry.id   AF-A0ABD3ZSQ1-F1
#
_cell.length_a   1.000
_cell.length_b   1.000
_cell.length_c   1.000
_cell.angle_alpha   90.00
_cell.angle_beta   90.00
_cell.angle_gamma   90.00
#
_symmetry.space_group_name_H-M   'P 1'
#
loop_
_entity.id
_entity.type
_entity.pdbx_description
1 polymer ?
#
loop_
_entity_poly.entity_id
_entity_poly.type
_entity_poly.pdbx_seq_one_letter_code
_entity_poly.pdbx_strand_id
1 'polypeptide(L)'
;MTEQLSFLHPVDLKAVRKIVIKELKDYRALKVQLENKKESVDAGISPFPSIRDSFILNELKVKQMERALKNSLDDEERMIIEKKYLTASQTKDIHIYMELGMKKDTYYEIKQRAILRIATALGII
;
A
#
# COMPACT_ATOMS: atom_id res chain seq x y z
N MET A 1 -27.26 25.81 -17.61
CA MET A 1 -26.36 25.16 -18.60
C MET A 1 -25.35 24.34 -17.82
N THR A 2 -25.47 23.03 -17.89
CA THR A 2 -24.61 22.06 -17.19
C THR A 2 -23.24 22.01 -17.86
N GLU A 3 -22.25 22.68 -17.29
CA GLU A 3 -20.85 22.47 -17.69
C GLU A 3 -20.40 21.11 -17.14
N GLN A 4 -20.25 20.21 -18.10
CA GLN A 4 -19.81 18.85 -17.96
C GLN A 4 -18.38 18.83 -17.38
N LEU A 5 -18.25 18.32 -16.14
CA LEU A 5 -16.99 18.02 -15.46
C LEU A 5 -16.24 16.83 -16.12
N SER A 6 -16.06 16.83 -17.43
CA SER A 6 -15.33 15.78 -18.16
C SER A 6 -13.98 16.28 -18.65
N PHE A 7 -13.07 16.59 -17.71
CA PHE A 7 -11.66 16.92 -18.00
C PHE A 7 -10.64 15.96 -17.39
N LEU A 8 -11.09 14.82 -16.86
CA LEU A 8 -10.19 13.75 -16.44
C LEU A 8 -10.21 12.66 -17.51
N HIS A 9 -9.05 12.37 -18.10
CA HIS A 9 -8.89 11.18 -18.92
C HIS A 9 -9.33 9.95 -18.11
N PRO A 10 -10.00 8.96 -18.73
CA PRO A 10 -10.38 7.74 -18.04
C PRO A 10 -9.13 7.08 -17.46
N VAL A 11 -9.06 7.04 -16.13
CA VAL A 11 -7.97 6.42 -15.38
C VAL A 11 -7.96 4.92 -15.66
N ASP A 12 -6.83 4.37 -16.11
CA ASP A 12 -6.66 2.92 -16.22
C ASP A 12 -6.59 2.29 -14.82
N LEU A 13 -7.74 1.85 -14.33
CA LEU A 13 -7.89 1.20 -13.03
C LEU A 13 -7.01 -0.06 -12.88
N LYS A 14 -6.70 -0.75 -13.97
CA LYS A 14 -5.84 -1.94 -13.96
C LYS A 14 -4.39 -1.56 -13.74
N ALA A 15 -3.93 -0.49 -14.40
CA ALA A 15 -2.61 0.09 -14.16
C ALA A 15 -2.47 0.62 -12.73
N VAL A 16 -3.45 1.41 -12.25
CA VAL A 16 -3.47 1.93 -10.87
C VAL A 16 -3.37 0.79 -9.86
N ARG A 17 -4.22 -0.24 -10.01
CA ARG A 17 -4.19 -1.42 -9.14
C ARG A 17 -2.83 -2.11 -9.14
N LYS A 18 -2.20 -2.26 -10.31
CA LYS A 18 -0.88 -2.89 -10.43
C LYS A 18 0.20 -2.08 -9.69
N ILE A 19 0.18 -0.75 -9.83
CA ILE A 19 1.12 0.15 -9.17
C ILE A 19 0.94 0.09 -7.66
N VAL A 20 -0.29 0.26 -7.15
CA VAL A 20 -0.56 0.22 -5.71
C VAL A 20 -0.17 -1.12 -5.08
N ILE A 21 -0.50 -2.23 -5.72
CA ILE A 21 -0.12 -3.57 -5.21
C ILE A 21 1.40 -3.73 -5.15
N LYS A 22 2.13 -3.19 -6.13
CA LYS A 22 3.60 -3.20 -6.11
C LYS A 22 4.12 -2.38 -4.94
N GLU A 23 3.67 -1.14 -4.77
CA GLU A 23 4.15 -0.27 -3.68
C GLU A 23 3.78 -0.83 -2.29
N LEU A 24 2.64 -1.50 -2.12
CA LEU A 24 2.29 -2.21 -0.87
C LEU A 24 3.25 -3.36 -0.55
N LYS A 25 3.69 -4.11 -1.58
CA LYS A 25 4.67 -5.18 -1.40
C LYS A 25 6.06 -4.65 -1.08
N ASP A 26 6.48 -3.62 -1.81
CA ASP A 26 7.78 -2.95 -1.60
C ASP A 26 7.84 -2.34 -0.19
N TYR A 27 6.75 -1.73 0.28
CA TYR A 27 6.62 -1.17 1.62
C TYR A 27 7.02 -2.14 2.74
N ARG A 28 6.72 -3.43 2.63
CA ARG A 28 7.13 -4.43 3.62
C ARG A 28 8.65 -4.51 3.76
N ALA A 29 9.37 -4.52 2.63
CA ALA A 29 10.82 -4.55 2.61
C ALA A 29 11.41 -3.20 3.06
N LEU A 30 10.80 -2.08 2.66
CA LEU A 30 11.26 -0.75 3.05
C LEU A 30 11.11 -0.51 4.56
N LYS A 31 10.05 -1.03 5.18
CA LYS A 31 9.86 -0.93 6.63
C LYS A 31 10.99 -1.64 7.39
N VAL A 32 11.33 -2.86 6.98
CA VAL A 32 12.47 -3.60 7.55
C VAL A 32 13.79 -2.86 7.28
N GLN A 33 13.98 -2.29 6.08
CA GLN A 33 15.18 -1.49 5.79
C GLN A 33 15.33 -0.30 6.75
N LEU A 34 14.21 0.36 7.09
CA LEU A 34 14.21 1.51 8.01
C LEU A 34 14.62 1.08 9.44
N GLU A 35 14.08 -0.04 9.91
CA GLU A 35 14.43 -0.64 11.21
C GLU A 35 15.93 -1.02 11.25
N ASN A 36 16.41 -1.77 10.25
CA ASN A 36 17.81 -2.17 10.15
C ASN A 36 18.76 -0.97 10.08
N LYS A 37 18.36 0.13 9.41
CA LYS A 37 19.17 1.34 9.34
C LYS A 37 19.28 2.01 10.71
N LYS A 38 18.18 2.05 11.48
CA LYS A 38 18.18 2.58 12.84
C LYS A 38 19.15 1.79 13.72
N GLU A 39 19.06 0.46 13.70
CA GLU A 39 19.99 -0.43 14.42
C GLU A 39 21.46 -0.20 14.02
N SER A 40 21.71 -0.03 12.71
CA SER A 40 23.06 0.24 12.20
C SER A 40 23.62 1.59 12.68
N VAL A 41 22.76 2.62 12.76
CA VAL A 41 23.14 3.95 13.28
C VAL A 41 23.42 3.86 14.77
N ASP A 42 22.56 3.17 15.54
CA ASP A 42 22.70 3.01 16.99
C ASP A 42 23.96 2.20 17.35
N ALA A 43 24.31 1.19 16.53
CA ALA A 43 25.52 0.38 16.70
C ALA A 43 26.80 1.01 16.10
N GLY A 44 26.67 2.06 15.27
CA GLY A 44 27.78 2.65 14.52
C GLY A 44 28.41 1.71 13.47
N ILE A 45 27.74 0.62 13.10
CA ILE A 45 28.23 -0.42 12.18
C ILE A 45 27.21 -0.64 11.07
N SER A 46 27.66 -0.72 9.83
CA SER A 46 26.83 -1.14 8.70
C SER A 46 27.23 -2.55 8.25
N PRO A 47 26.42 -3.59 8.59
CA PRO A 47 26.81 -4.99 8.36
C PRO A 47 26.83 -5.39 6.88
N PHE A 48 26.21 -4.60 6.00
CA PHE A 48 26.11 -4.90 4.57
C PHE A 48 26.49 -3.66 3.72
N PRO A 49 27.18 -3.84 2.58
CA PRO A 49 27.49 -2.74 1.68
C PRO A 49 26.24 -2.23 0.96
N SER A 50 26.14 -0.91 0.75
CA SER A 50 25.08 -0.30 -0.04
C SER A 50 25.57 -0.01 -1.47
N ILE A 51 24.82 -0.50 -2.47
CA ILE A 51 25.09 -0.23 -3.89
C ILE A 51 24.45 1.11 -4.31
N ARG A 52 23.39 1.56 -3.63
CA ARG A 52 22.63 2.77 -3.97
C ARG A 52 22.32 3.56 -2.71
N ASP A 53 22.56 4.86 -2.73
CA ASP A 53 22.11 5.74 -1.66
C ASP A 53 20.69 6.26 -1.94
N SER A 54 19.71 5.38 -1.73
CA SER A 54 18.28 5.71 -1.88
C SER A 54 17.54 5.72 -0.54
N PHE A 55 18.26 5.81 0.58
CA PHE A 55 17.66 5.64 1.91
C PHE A 55 16.62 6.72 2.22
N ILE A 56 16.92 7.99 1.96
CA ILE A 56 16.01 9.11 2.22
C ILE A 56 14.70 8.94 1.43
N LEU A 57 14.80 8.55 0.16
CA LEU A 57 13.64 8.28 -0.69
C LEU A 57 12.80 7.12 -0.12
N ASN A 58 13.44 6.05 0.31
CA ASN A 58 12.78 4.88 0.87
C ASN A 58 12.09 5.19 2.21
N GLU A 59 12.73 5.98 3.07
CA GLU A 59 12.14 6.47 4.31
C GLU A 59 10.88 7.32 4.04
N LEU A 60 10.94 8.22 3.05
CA LEU A 60 9.78 9.01 2.64
C LEU A 60 8.63 8.12 2.12
N LYS A 61 8.94 7.09 1.32
CA LYS A 61 7.95 6.10 0.87
C LYS A 61 7.27 5.39 2.03
N VAL A 62 8.04 4.94 3.03
CA VAL A 62 7.48 4.30 4.24
C VAL A 62 6.54 5.25 4.97
N LYS A 63 6.98 6.49 5.26
CA LYS A 63 6.16 7.49 5.96
C LYS A 63 4.87 7.83 5.21
N GLN A 64 4.93 7.95 3.89
CA GLN A 64 3.74 8.22 3.07
C GLN A 64 2.77 7.04 3.05
N MET A 65 3.29 5.82 2.87
CA MET A 65 2.46 4.60 2.89
C MET A 65 1.81 4.37 4.26
N GLU A 66 2.53 4.59 5.37
CA GLU A 66 1.95 4.51 6.72
C GLU A 66 0.79 5.49 6.91
N ARG A 67 0.95 6.74 6.44
CA ARG A 67 -0.14 7.73 6.49
C ARG A 67 -1.31 7.35 5.59
N ALA A 68 -1.07 6.82 4.39
CA ALA A 68 -2.13 6.34 3.52
C ALA A 68 -2.91 5.19 4.21
N LEU A 69 -2.22 4.15 4.67
CA LEU A 69 -2.85 3.01 5.34
C LEU A 69 -3.62 3.40 6.60
N LYS A 70 -3.13 4.37 7.38
CA LYS A 70 -3.75 4.78 8.64
C LYS A 70 -4.88 5.79 8.48
N ASN A 71 -4.74 6.75 7.57
CA ASN A 71 -5.60 7.94 7.53
C ASN A 71 -6.52 7.96 6.31
N SER A 72 -6.25 7.19 5.25
CA SER A 72 -7.09 7.18 4.04
C SER A 72 -8.03 5.99 3.96
N LEU A 73 -7.96 5.03 4.89
CA LEU A 73 -8.75 3.82 4.88
C LEU A 73 -9.65 3.74 6.11
N ASP A 74 -10.85 3.19 5.94
CA ASP A 74 -11.66 2.74 7.07
C ASP A 74 -11.17 1.38 7.61
N ASP A 75 -11.69 0.95 8.76
CA ASP A 75 -11.22 -0.27 9.45
C ASP A 75 -11.38 -1.54 8.59
N GLU A 76 -12.47 -1.67 7.86
CA GLU A 76 -12.72 -2.83 6.99
C GLU A 76 -11.78 -2.85 5.79
N GLU A 77 -11.59 -1.70 5.14
CA GLU A 77 -10.64 -1.54 4.04
C GLU A 77 -9.21 -1.87 4.48
N ARG A 78 -8.81 -1.31 5.63
CA ARG A 78 -7.48 -1.53 6.18
C ARG A 78 -7.25 -3.01 6.50
N MET A 79 -8.22 -3.67 7.12
CA MET A 79 -8.14 -5.10 7.43
C MET A 79 -8.00 -5.96 6.16
N ILE A 80 -8.72 -5.64 5.09
CA ILE A 80 -8.59 -6.33 3.80
C ILE A 80 -7.19 -6.11 3.19
N ILE A 81 -6.70 -4.86 3.17
CA ILE A 81 -5.38 -4.54 2.62
C ILE A 81 -4.27 -5.23 3.41
N GLU A 82 -4.33 -5.17 4.74
CA GLU A 82 -3.36 -5.81 5.63
C GLU A 82 -3.31 -7.32 5.40
N LYS A 83 -4.47 -8.01 5.48
CA LYS A 83 -4.55 -9.46 5.27
C LYS A 83 -4.12 -9.89 3.88
N LYS A 84 -4.42 -9.10 2.84
CA LYS A 84 -4.16 -9.49 1.45
C LYS A 84 -2.74 -9.21 0.98
N TYR A 85 -2.15 -8.09 1.39
CA TYR A 85 -0.91 -7.58 0.79
C TYR A 85 0.23 -7.39 1.79
N LEU A 86 -0.06 -7.20 3.08
CA LEU A 86 0.94 -6.87 4.09
C LEU A 86 1.36 -8.07 4.97
N THR A 87 0.66 -9.21 4.84
CA THR A 87 1.04 -10.49 5.46
C THR A 87 2.12 -11.22 4.67
N ALA A 88 2.88 -12.08 5.35
CA ALA A 88 3.89 -12.92 4.72
C ALA A 88 3.29 -14.06 3.87
N SER A 89 2.13 -14.56 4.27
CA SER A 89 1.42 -15.63 3.56
C SER A 89 0.66 -15.08 2.35
N GLN A 90 0.74 -15.79 1.22
CA GLN A 90 -0.15 -15.51 0.10
C GLN A 90 -1.53 -16.12 0.37
N THR A 91 -2.41 -15.33 0.98
CA THR A 91 -3.78 -15.75 1.27
C THR A 91 -4.67 -15.55 0.04
N LYS A 92 -5.42 -16.60 -0.33
CA LYS A 92 -6.42 -16.50 -1.40
C LYS A 92 -7.57 -15.62 -0.95
N ASP A 93 -8.14 -14.85 -1.88
CA ASP A 93 -9.26 -13.94 -1.61
C ASP A 93 -10.43 -14.64 -0.91
N ILE A 94 -10.71 -15.90 -1.28
CA ILE A 94 -11.73 -16.74 -0.64
C ILE A 94 -11.50 -16.97 0.85
N HIS A 95 -10.26 -17.21 1.27
CA HIS A 95 -9.99 -17.39 2.69
C HIS A 95 -10.16 -16.08 3.45
N ILE A 96 -9.83 -14.94 2.83
CA ILE A 96 -9.98 -13.63 3.47
C ILE A 96 -11.45 -13.29 3.69
N TYR A 97 -12.29 -13.30 2.65
CA TYR A 97 -13.69 -12.93 2.85
C TYR A 97 -14.47 -13.94 3.69
N MET A 98 -14.11 -15.23 3.66
CA MET A 98 -14.70 -16.24 4.55
C MET A 98 -14.31 -16.01 6.02
N GLU A 99 -13.03 -15.72 6.30
CA GLU A 99 -12.56 -15.40 7.64
C GLU A 99 -13.21 -14.12 8.18
N LEU A 100 -13.41 -13.13 7.32
CA LEU A 100 -14.04 -11.86 7.68
C LEU A 100 -15.57 -11.92 7.73
N GLY A 101 -16.20 -13.05 7.43
CA GLY A 101 -17.66 -13.19 7.38
C GLY A 101 -18.32 -12.31 6.29
N MET A 102 -17.58 -11.96 5.24
CA MET A 102 -18.02 -11.05 4.19
C MET A 102 -18.55 -11.80 2.96
N LYS A 103 -19.54 -11.20 2.29
CA LYS A 103 -19.95 -11.65 0.95
C LYS A 103 -18.83 -11.36 -0.05
N LYS A 104 -18.71 -12.22 -1.07
CA LYS A 104 -17.71 -12.11 -2.14
C LYS A 104 -17.73 -10.73 -2.80
N ASP A 105 -18.88 -10.24 -3.21
CA ASP A 105 -18.99 -9.00 -3.98
C ASP A 105 -18.63 -7.78 -3.12
N THR A 106 -19.14 -7.72 -1.88
CA THR A 106 -18.76 -6.72 -0.88
C THR A 106 -17.25 -6.66 -0.66
N TYR A 107 -16.58 -7.82 -0.57
CA TYR A 107 -15.12 -7.87 -0.46
C TYR A 107 -14.40 -7.26 -1.66
N TYR A 108 -14.84 -7.54 -2.90
CA TYR A 108 -14.19 -6.97 -4.09
C TYR A 108 -14.44 -5.47 -4.23
N GLU A 109 -15.63 -4.99 -3.84
CA GLU A 109 -15.97 -3.56 -3.81
C GLU A 109 -15.10 -2.80 -2.81
N ILE A 110 -15.05 -3.25 -1.55
CA ILE A 110 -14.24 -2.61 -0.51
C ILE A 110 -12.76 -2.65 -0.88
N LYS A 111 -12.27 -3.80 -1.39
CA LYS A 111 -10.87 -3.91 -1.84
C LYS A 111 -10.54 -2.92 -2.96
N GLN A 112 -11.43 -2.76 -3.95
CA GLN A 112 -11.21 -1.83 -5.04
C GLN A 112 -11.23 -0.38 -4.52
N ARG A 113 -12.16 -0.04 -3.63
CA ARG A 113 -12.25 1.28 -3.01
C ARG A 113 -11.00 1.63 -2.19
N ALA A 114 -10.51 0.69 -1.39
CA ALA A 114 -9.27 0.84 -0.62
C ALA A 114 -8.06 1.12 -1.52
N ILE A 115 -7.93 0.40 -2.64
CA ILE A 115 -6.84 0.60 -3.61
C ILE A 115 -6.89 2.01 -4.21
N LEU A 116 -8.09 2.51 -4.52
CA LEU A 116 -8.25 3.87 -5.05
C LEU A 116 -7.94 4.94 -4.01
N ARG A 117 -8.37 4.75 -2.76
CA ARG A 117 -8.04 5.65 -1.65
C ARG A 117 -6.53 5.74 -1.41
N ILE A 118 -5.82 4.59 -1.44
CA ILE A 118 -4.36 4.56 -1.38
C ILE A 118 -3.75 5.28 -2.60
N ALA A 119 -4.26 5.03 -3.81
CA ALA A 119 -3.76 5.68 -5.02
C ALA A 119 -3.85 7.20 -4.93
N THR A 120 -5.00 7.73 -4.50
CA THR A 120 -5.21 9.17 -4.28
C THR A 120 -4.29 9.70 -3.18
N ALA A 121 -4.19 9.01 -2.05
CA ALA A 121 -3.36 9.46 -0.92
C ALA A 121 -1.86 9.51 -1.27
N LEU A 122 -1.41 8.66 -2.20
CA LEU A 122 -0.03 8.62 -2.69
C LEU A 122 0.20 9.47 -3.95
N GLY A 123 -0.82 10.17 -4.46
CA GLY A 123 -0.72 10.99 -5.67
C GLY A 123 -0.48 10.20 -6.96
N ILE A 124 -0.95 8.94 -7.02
CA ILE A 124 -0.90 8.10 -8.23
C ILE A 124 -2.02 8.51 -9.21
N ILE A 125 -3.13 9.04 -8.69
CA ILE A 125 -4.29 9.55 -9.43
C ILE A 125 -4.78 10.87 -8.83
#